data_AF-X1SRN7-F1
#
_entry.id   AF-X1SRN7-F1
#
_cell.length_a   1.000
_cell.length_b   1.000
_cell.length_c   1.000
_cell.angle_alpha   90.00
_cell.angle_beta   90.00
_cell.angle_gamma   90.00
#
_symmetry.space_group_name_H-M   'P 1'
#
loop_
_entity.id
_entity.type
_entity.pdbx_description
1 polymer ?
#
loop_
_entity_poly.entity_id
_entity_poly.type
_entity_poly.pdbx_seq_one_letter_code
_entity_poly.pdbx_strand_id
1 'polypeptide(L)' 'MCQGVLTGQVITGAARTGEYLPLLNGKKVAVVANQTSMIGETHLVDSLLSMGINIKRIFSPEHGFRGTADAGEH' A
#
# COMPACT_ATOMS: atom_id res chain seq x y z
N MET A 1 -32.34 -27.67 -7.92
CA MET A 1 -32.10 -26.32 -7.36
C MET A 1 -30.61 -26.05 -7.48
N CYS A 2 -30.21 -25.18 -8.41
CA CYS A 2 -28.81 -24.90 -8.73
C CYS A 2 -28.38 -23.55 -8.13
N GLN A 3 -27.18 -23.55 -7.52
CA GLN A 3 -26.27 -22.45 -7.11
C GLN A 3 -26.78 -21.40 -6.10
N GLY A 4 -26.04 -20.96 -5.08
CA GLY A 4 -24.61 -20.58 -5.01
C GLY A 4 -24.58 -19.07 -4.72
N VAL A 5 -23.93 -18.56 -3.67
CA VAL A 5 -22.54 -18.06 -3.63
C VAL A 5 -22.20 -17.78 -2.17
N LEU A 6 -21.08 -18.32 -1.67
CA LEU A 6 -20.47 -17.85 -0.43
C LEU A 6 -19.81 -16.49 -0.73
N THR A 7 -20.37 -15.41 -0.20
CA THR A 7 -19.77 -14.07 -0.26
C THR A 7 -18.57 -14.02 0.68
N GLY A 8 -17.48 -14.69 0.33
CA GLY A 8 -16.19 -14.47 0.97
C GLY A 8 -15.77 -13.04 0.68
N GLN A 9 -15.73 -12.18 1.70
CA GLN A 9 -15.21 -10.83 1.54
C GLN A 9 -13.82 -10.89 0.89
N VAL A 10 -13.68 -10.27 -0.27
CA VAL A 10 -12.41 -10.27 -1.00
C VAL A 10 -11.42 -9.40 -0.24
N ILE A 11 -10.43 -10.03 0.38
CA ILE A 11 -9.33 -9.34 1.04
C ILE A 11 -8.31 -8.99 -0.04
N THR A 12 -8.13 -7.70 -0.29
CA THR A 12 -7.12 -7.21 -1.24
C THR A 12 -5.72 -7.58 -0.76
N GLY A 13 -4.78 -7.77 -1.69
CA GLY A 13 -3.37 -8.00 -1.34
C GLY A 13 -2.80 -6.90 -0.45
N ALA A 14 -3.23 -5.66 -0.66
CA ALA A 14 -2.90 -4.51 0.17
C ALA A 14 -3.36 -4.64 1.63
N ALA A 15 -4.50 -5.29 1.89
CA ALA A 15 -4.98 -5.52 3.26
C ALA A 15 -4.24 -6.66 3.99
N ARG A 16 -3.43 -7.46 3.29
CA ARG A 16 -2.67 -8.58 3.87
C ARG A 16 -1.32 -8.14 4.45
N THR A 17 -1.31 -7.05 5.20
CA THR A 17 -0.10 -6.47 5.80
C THR A 17 0.72 -7.51 6.57
N GLY A 18 0.07 -8.42 7.32
CA GLY A 18 0.74 -9.46 8.09
C GLY A 18 1.62 -10.43 7.27
N GLU A 19 1.32 -10.67 5.99
CA GLU A 19 2.11 -11.61 5.17
C GLU A 19 3.39 -10.98 4.65
N TYR A 20 3.34 -9.70 4.25
CA TYR A 20 4.49 -9.02 3.66
C TYR A 20 5.27 -8.13 4.62
N LEU A 21 4.67 -7.63 5.72
CA LEU A 21 5.36 -6.86 6.76
C LEU A 21 6.68 -7.49 7.24
N PRO A 22 6.73 -8.80 7.62
CA PRO A 22 7.98 -9.40 8.09
C PRO A 22 9.05 -9.47 6.99
N LEU A 23 8.64 -9.56 5.72
CA LEU A 23 9.56 -9.58 4.57
C LEU A 23 10.16 -8.20 4.29
N LEU A 24 9.42 -7.14 4.62
CA LEU A 24 9.80 -5.75 4.43
C LEU A 24 10.57 -5.16 5.61
N ASN A 25 10.47 -5.78 6.80
CA ASN A 25 11.13 -5.30 8.00
C ASN A 25 12.67 -5.32 7.86
N GLY A 26 13.31 -4.21 8.25
CA GLY A 26 14.77 -4.03 8.13
C GLY A 26 15.27 -3.81 6.70
N LYS A 27 14.40 -3.73 5.69
CA LYS A 27 14.78 -3.47 4.29
C LYS A 27 14.45 -2.03 3.89
N LYS A 28 15.18 -1.53 2.89
CA LYS A 28 14.85 -0.28 2.19
C LYS A 28 13.74 -0.60 1.19
N VAL A 29 12.52 -0.13 1.46
CA VAL A 29 11.36 -0.46 0.63
C VAL A 29 10.97 0.74 -0.22
N ALA A 30 10.65 0.49 -1.49
CA ALA A 30 9.96 1.47 -2.32
C ALA A 30 8.57 0.96 -2.65
N VAL A 31 7.58 1.84 -2.55
CA VAL A 31 6.17 1.49 -2.74
C VAL A 31 5.69 2.14 -4.02
N VAL A 32 5.11 1.35 -4.93
CA VAL A 32 4.38 1.89 -6.08
C VAL A 32 2.91 1.98 -5.69
N ALA A 33 2.37 3.19 -5.56
CA ALA A 33 1.01 3.42 -5.09
C ALA A 33 0.38 4.62 -5.82
N ASN A 34 -0.93 4.52 -6.04
CA ASN A 34 -1.75 5.56 -6.68
C ASN A 34 -2.82 6.06 -5.70
N GLN A 35 -3.63 7.03 -6.11
CA GLN A 35 -4.80 7.50 -5.35
C GLN A 35 -5.81 6.39 -4.99
N THR A 36 -5.83 5.29 -5.74
CA THR A 36 -6.70 4.12 -5.49
C THR A 36 -6.09 3.11 -4.52
N SER A 37 -4.83 3.28 -4.12
CA SER A 37 -4.11 2.39 -3.20
C SER A 37 -4.49 2.68 -1.74
N MET A 38 -5.74 2.39 -1.42
CA MET A 38 -6.36 2.52 -0.10
C MET A 38 -6.49 1.13 0.55
N ILE A 39 -6.10 1.02 1.81
CA ILE A 39 -6.38 -0.11 2.69
C ILE A 39 -7.54 0.33 3.59
N GLY A 40 -8.76 -0.07 3.24
CA GLY A 40 -9.96 0.43 3.92
C GLY A 40 -10.11 1.94 3.73
N GLU A 41 -9.98 2.69 4.82
CA GLU A 41 -10.10 4.15 4.84
C GLU A 41 -8.74 4.88 4.86
N THR A 42 -7.62 4.15 4.92
CA THR A 42 -6.28 4.73 5.03
C THR A 42 -5.44 4.43 3.80
N HIS A 43 -4.56 5.35 3.41
CA HIS A 43 -3.61 5.11 2.33
C HIS A 43 -2.60 4.03 2.73
N LEU A 44 -2.29 3.12 1.80
CA LEU A 44 -1.34 2.03 2.03
C LEU A 44 0.01 2.50 2.60
N VAL A 45 0.51 3.63 2.09
CA VAL A 45 1.79 4.22 2.51
C VAL A 45 1.74 4.67 3.97
N ASP A 46 0.64 5.28 4.39
CA ASP A 46 0.45 5.79 5.74
C ASP A 46 0.35 4.63 6.74
N SER A 47 -0.39 3.58 6.37
CA SER A 47 -0.44 2.33 7.15
C SER A 47 0.95 1.70 7.33
N LEU A 48 1.75 1.64 6.25
CA LEU A 48 3.11 1.10 6.30
C LEU A 48 4.07 1.96 7.16
N LEU A 49 3.94 3.28 7.09
CA LEU A 49 4.70 4.22 7.93
C LEU A 49 4.34 4.04 9.41
N SER A 50 3.05 3.94 9.73
CA SER A 50 2.54 3.70 11.09
C SER A 50 3.04 2.36 11.66
N MET A 51 3.20 1.36 10.79
CA MET A 51 3.77 0.05 11.15
C MET A 51 5.30 0.03 11.27
N GLY A 52 5.97 1.18 11.11
CA GLY A 52 7.43 1.31 11.28
C GLY A 52 8.25 0.80 10.11
N ILE A 53 7.65 0.62 8.93
CA ILE A 53 8.39 0.24 7.72
C ILE A 53 9.14 1.44 7.15
N ASN A 54 10.42 1.23 6.85
CA ASN A 54 11.29 2.29 6.35
C ASN A 54 11.12 2.47 4.82
N ILE A 55 10.09 3.23 4.44
CA ILE A 55 9.79 3.56 3.04
C ILE A 55 10.78 4.62 2.56
N LYS A 56 11.63 4.26 1.58
CA LYS A 56 12.65 5.16 1.02
C LYS A 56 12.16 5.98 -0.17
N ARG A 57 11.25 5.43 -0.97
CA ARG A 57 10.63 6.12 -2.11
C ARG A 57 9.22 5.64 -2.33
N ILE A 58 8.39 6.54 -2.84
CA ILE A 58 7.05 6.24 -3.31
C ILE A 58 7.02 6.57 -4.80
N PHE A 59 6.62 5.61 -5.61
CA PHE A 59 6.45 5.78 -7.06
C PHE A 59 4.95 5.84 -7.35
N SER A 60 4.50 6.89 -8.04
CA SER A 60 3.11 7.02 -8.51
C SER A 60 3.15 7.30 -10.01
N PRO A 61 2.44 6.53 -10.84
CA PRO A 61 2.40 6.68 -12.30
C PRO A 61 1.65 7.95 -12.74
N GLU A 62 0.79 8.48 -11.88
CA GLU A 62 0.07 9.74 -12.10
C GLU A 62 0.64 10.78 -11.12
N HIS A 63 0.99 11.95 -11.63
CA HIS A 63 1.65 13.05 -10.92
C HIS A 63 1.07 13.28 -9.50
N GLY A 64 1.85 12.94 -8.48
CA GLY A 64 1.62 13.36 -7.09
C GLY A 64 0.77 12.40 -6.25
N PHE A 65 1.44 11.59 -5.41
CA PHE A 65 0.83 10.95 -4.23
C PHE A 65 0.30 12.01 -3.22
N ARG A 66 0.97 13.15 -3.16
CA ARG A 66 0.49 14.46 -2.73
C ARG A 66 1.12 15.43 -3.72
N GLY A 67 0.40 16.39 -4.30
CA GLY A 67 0.91 17.30 -5.34
C GLY A 67 2.05 18.25 -4.93
N THR A 68 2.96 17.85 -4.03
CA THR A 68 4.01 18.65 -3.41
C THR A 68 5.27 17.82 -3.07
N ALA A 69 5.61 16.82 -3.89
CA ALA A 69 6.92 16.18 -3.79
C ALA A 69 7.55 16.18 -5.19
N ASP A 70 8.35 17.20 -5.43
CA ASP A 70 9.24 17.28 -6.58
C ASP A 70 10.14 16.04 -6.61
N ALA A 71 10.37 15.54 -7.82
CA ALA A 71 11.12 14.33 -8.05
C ALA A 71 12.62 14.61 -7.85
N GLY A 72 13.05 14.56 -6.59
CA GLY A 72 14.46 14.57 -6.22
C GLY A 72 14.95 15.91 -5.69
N GLU A 73 15.08 15.98 -4.37
CA GLU A 73 16.10 16.83 -3.77
C GLU A 73 16.85 16.01 -2.71
N HIS A 74 18.14 16.29 -2.63
CA HIS A 74 19.24 15.44 -2.13
C HIS A 74 19.13 15.00 -0.67
#